data_AF-A0A3S4ZUL6-F1
#
_entry.id   AF-A0A3S4ZUL6-F1
#
_cell.length_a   1.000
_cell.length_b   1.000
_cell.length_c   1.000
_cell.angle_alpha   90.00
_cell.angle_beta   90.00
_cell.angle_gamma   90.00
#
_symmetry.space_group_name_H-M   'P 1'
#
loop_
_entity.id
_entity.type
_entity.pdbx_description
1 polymer ?
#
loop_
_entity_poly.entity_id
_entity_poly.type
_entity_poly.pdbx_seq_one_letter_code
_entity_poly.pdbx_strand_id
1 'polypeptide(L)'
;MKKRLKNGCAIFSVFYPVIELHLQFLIRNNKADLRLLERIKDEVRHSVTHNATVLANGLMHCGTTSDQFLRDYLNWLGKARRVIFSIIFPYKYGSHICNLNILGHEKEALRLMSAYLPKEVNGSSGSVYTEGGGLFALGLIHANHGAGMTEYLLNQCKEATSEPVRHGACLGLGLAAMGTGREDVYEQIKSNLYQDDAVSGETMCLDSEVTQLDKSESAGIGMGLVMLGTGSSRTIEDLYGYAKETAHEKIIRGIAIGIALVMYGRQEEADQLIDSLTKDNDPILRWSGMATIAMAYCGTGKNRAVERLLHAAVSDTSDDVRRWAVTSLGFILFK
;
A
#
# COMPACT_ATOMS: atom_id res chain seq x y z
N MET A 1 11.92 37.80 -16.06
CA MET A 1 11.91 36.99 -14.82
C MET A 1 10.61 36.22 -14.60
N LYS A 2 9.42 36.86 -14.49
CA LYS A 2 8.15 36.16 -14.21
C LYS A 2 7.82 34.99 -15.16
N LYS A 3 8.11 35.10 -16.47
CA LYS A 3 7.90 34.01 -17.44
C LYS A 3 8.88 32.84 -17.26
N ARG A 4 10.13 33.11 -16.87
CA ARG A 4 11.12 32.05 -16.55
C ARG A 4 10.85 31.38 -15.20
N LEU A 5 10.36 32.11 -14.20
CA LEU A 5 9.88 31.55 -12.93
C LEU A 5 8.61 30.71 -13.13
N LYS A 6 7.65 31.17 -13.95
CA LYS A 6 6.49 30.36 -14.34
C LYS A 6 6.91 29.11 -15.11
N ASN A 7 7.87 29.21 -16.01
CA ASN A 7 8.39 28.04 -16.73
C ASN A 7 9.20 27.11 -15.79
N GLY A 8 9.95 27.64 -14.84
CA GLY A 8 10.68 26.85 -13.84
C GLY A 8 9.72 26.10 -12.92
N CYS A 9 8.69 26.78 -12.41
CA CYS A 9 7.62 26.14 -11.65
C CYS A 9 6.87 25.12 -12.51
N ALA A 10 6.57 25.45 -13.78
CA ALA A 10 5.97 24.52 -14.73
C ALA A 10 6.86 23.32 -15.03
N ILE A 11 8.19 23.43 -15.02
CA ILE A 11 9.15 22.32 -15.21
C ILE A 11 9.12 21.38 -14.00
N PHE A 12 9.11 21.91 -12.77
CA PHE A 12 8.92 21.08 -11.58
C PHE A 12 7.49 20.51 -11.48
N SER A 13 6.51 21.21 -12.04
CA SER A 13 5.12 20.76 -12.20
C SER A 13 4.85 20.06 -13.55
N VAL A 14 5.88 19.69 -14.34
CA VAL A 14 5.74 19.01 -15.66
C VAL A 14 4.97 17.69 -15.53
N PHE A 15 4.89 17.16 -14.32
CA PHE A 15 4.05 16.03 -13.97
C PHE A 15 2.60 16.19 -14.47
N TYR A 16 1.95 17.34 -14.28
CA TYR A 16 0.55 17.52 -14.68
C TYR A 16 0.27 17.31 -16.19
N PRO A 17 0.96 18.00 -17.11
CA PRO A 17 0.74 17.78 -18.55
C PRO A 17 1.22 16.39 -19.02
N VAL A 18 2.25 15.80 -18.40
CA VAL A 18 2.72 14.45 -18.76
C VAL A 18 1.68 13.40 -18.38
N ILE A 19 1.10 13.53 -17.18
CA ILE A 19 0.06 12.64 -16.70
C ILE A 19 -1.19 12.73 -17.57
N GLU A 20 -1.62 13.94 -17.95
CA GLU A 20 -2.76 14.13 -18.85
C GLU A 20 -2.51 13.53 -20.24
N LEU A 21 -1.31 13.72 -20.81
CA LEU A 21 -0.94 13.13 -22.09
C LEU A 21 -0.86 11.60 -22.03
N HIS A 22 -0.33 11.05 -20.93
CA HIS A 22 -0.29 9.60 -20.70
C HIS A 22 -1.69 9.01 -20.60
N LEU A 23 -2.58 9.69 -19.86
CA LEU A 23 -4.00 9.32 -19.76
C LEU A 23 -4.68 9.34 -21.14
N GLN A 24 -4.52 10.42 -21.90
CA GLN A 24 -5.08 10.52 -23.26
C GLN A 24 -4.54 9.41 -24.19
N PHE A 25 -3.25 9.06 -24.06
CA PHE A 25 -2.65 7.95 -24.80
C PHE A 25 -3.30 6.61 -24.43
N LEU A 26 -3.46 6.32 -23.13
CA LEU A 26 -4.04 5.06 -22.64
C LEU A 26 -5.51 4.90 -23.04
N ILE A 27 -6.30 5.98 -22.93
CA ILE A 27 -7.71 5.98 -23.35
C ILE A 27 -7.82 5.70 -24.86
N ARG A 28 -6.98 6.33 -25.69
CA ARG A 28 -7.02 6.15 -27.14
C ARG A 28 -6.47 4.80 -27.61
N ASN A 29 -5.49 4.25 -26.90
CA ASN A 29 -4.81 3.00 -27.26
C ASN A 29 -5.21 1.82 -26.37
N ASN A 30 -6.44 1.79 -25.87
CA ASN A 30 -6.93 0.63 -25.14
C ASN A 30 -7.23 -0.53 -26.11
N LYS A 31 -6.48 -1.63 -25.98
CA LYS A 31 -6.65 -2.87 -26.77
C LYS A 31 -7.10 -4.05 -25.90
N ALA A 32 -7.66 -3.79 -24.73
CA ALA A 32 -8.17 -4.83 -23.85
C ALA A 32 -9.39 -5.54 -24.46
N ASP A 33 -9.39 -6.87 -24.41
CA ASP A 33 -10.50 -7.70 -24.88
C ASP A 33 -11.45 -8.03 -23.72
N LEU A 34 -12.64 -7.43 -23.73
CA LEU A 34 -13.68 -7.68 -22.73
C LEU A 34 -14.21 -9.12 -22.79
N ARG A 35 -14.17 -9.78 -23.95
CA ARG A 35 -14.66 -11.17 -24.09
C ARG A 35 -13.78 -12.17 -23.37
N LEU A 36 -12.50 -11.85 -23.19
CA LEU A 36 -11.60 -12.67 -22.36
C LEU A 36 -12.05 -12.64 -20.90
N LEU A 37 -12.39 -11.46 -20.37
CA LEU A 37 -12.86 -11.32 -19.00
C LEU A 37 -14.19 -12.02 -18.76
N GLU A 38 -15.09 -12.01 -19.76
CA GLU A 38 -16.36 -12.75 -19.69
C GLU A 38 -16.13 -14.25 -19.59
N ARG A 39 -15.21 -14.81 -20.40
CA ARG A 39 -14.84 -16.23 -20.31
C ARG A 39 -14.24 -16.59 -18.96
N ILE A 40 -13.32 -15.78 -18.44
CA ILE A 40 -12.72 -15.99 -17.12
C ILE A 40 -13.80 -15.95 -16.04
N LYS A 41 -14.71 -14.98 -16.10
CA LYS A 41 -15.82 -14.81 -15.15
C LYS A 41 -16.73 -16.05 -15.11
N ASP A 42 -17.03 -16.65 -16.26
CA ASP A 42 -17.91 -17.83 -16.33
C ASP A 42 -17.27 -19.08 -15.71
N GLU A 43 -15.94 -19.16 -15.69
CA GLU A 43 -15.18 -20.25 -15.06
C GLU A 43 -14.99 -20.05 -13.55
N VAL A 44 -15.17 -18.82 -13.04
CA VAL A 44 -14.93 -18.48 -11.63
C VAL A 44 -16.04 -19.01 -10.72
N ARG A 45 -15.65 -19.92 -9.82
CA ARG A 45 -16.56 -20.52 -8.82
C ARG A 45 -16.19 -20.22 -7.36
N HIS A 46 -14.93 -19.88 -7.09
CA HIS A 46 -14.41 -19.65 -5.73
C HIS A 46 -14.06 -18.18 -5.48
N SER A 47 -14.03 -17.79 -4.19
CA SER A 47 -13.72 -16.41 -3.76
C SER A 47 -12.32 -15.94 -4.19
N VAL A 48 -11.32 -16.83 -4.17
CA VAL A 48 -9.95 -16.50 -4.60
C VAL A 48 -9.90 -16.19 -6.10
N THR A 49 -10.56 -17.00 -6.93
CA THR A 49 -10.64 -16.79 -8.38
C THR A 49 -11.45 -15.55 -8.74
N HIS A 50 -12.42 -15.17 -7.90
CA HIS A 50 -13.13 -13.89 -8.03
C HIS A 50 -12.17 -12.71 -7.85
N ASN A 51 -11.36 -12.72 -6.79
CA ASN A 51 -10.35 -11.68 -6.55
C ASN A 51 -9.31 -11.61 -7.68
N ALA A 52 -8.84 -12.75 -8.18
CA ALA A 52 -7.91 -12.80 -9.30
C ALA A 52 -8.47 -12.19 -10.59
N THR A 53 -9.76 -12.41 -10.88
CA THR A 53 -10.43 -11.86 -12.07
C THR A 53 -10.57 -10.34 -11.98
N VAL A 54 -10.94 -9.86 -10.79
CA VAL A 54 -11.07 -8.43 -10.51
C VAL A 54 -9.65 -7.82 -10.61
N LEU A 55 -8.58 -8.48 -10.14
CA LEU A 55 -7.19 -8.03 -10.32
C LEU A 55 -6.72 -7.97 -11.76
N ALA A 56 -7.04 -9.00 -12.53
CA ALA A 56 -6.73 -9.01 -13.95
C ALA A 56 -7.39 -7.83 -14.66
N ASN A 57 -8.67 -7.55 -14.38
CA ASN A 57 -9.37 -6.38 -14.89
C ASN A 57 -8.69 -5.06 -14.45
N GLY A 58 -8.21 -5.00 -13.20
CA GLY A 58 -7.40 -3.92 -12.64
C GLY A 58 -6.17 -3.57 -13.46
N LEU A 59 -5.39 -4.59 -13.77
CA LEU A 59 -4.14 -4.46 -14.50
C LEU A 59 -4.38 -4.19 -15.99
N MET A 60 -5.36 -4.87 -16.60
CA MET A 60 -5.71 -4.71 -18.02
C MET A 60 -6.19 -3.29 -18.34
N HIS A 61 -6.91 -2.67 -17.41
CA HIS A 61 -7.47 -1.33 -17.60
C HIS A 61 -6.68 -0.25 -16.85
N CYS A 62 -5.47 -0.50 -16.38
CA CYS A 62 -4.64 0.52 -15.73
C CYS A 62 -4.56 1.82 -16.57
N GLY A 63 -4.97 2.95 -16.00
CA GLY A 63 -5.01 4.29 -16.58
C GLY A 63 -5.99 4.53 -17.75
N THR A 64 -6.94 3.63 -18.03
CA THR A 64 -7.85 3.78 -19.19
C THR A 64 -9.22 4.40 -18.84
N THR A 65 -9.50 4.71 -17.57
CA THR A 65 -10.80 5.14 -17.02
C THR A 65 -12.01 4.26 -17.38
N SER A 66 -11.79 3.03 -17.88
CA SER A 66 -12.85 2.15 -18.38
C SER A 66 -13.38 1.26 -17.26
N ASP A 67 -14.63 1.49 -16.88
CA ASP A 67 -15.32 0.76 -15.82
C ASP A 67 -16.51 -0.08 -16.32
N GLN A 68 -16.61 -0.26 -17.64
CA GLN A 68 -17.71 -0.95 -18.32
C GLN A 68 -17.96 -2.36 -17.75
N PHE A 69 -16.90 -3.16 -17.61
CA PHE A 69 -16.99 -4.52 -17.05
C PHE A 69 -17.57 -4.53 -15.62
N LEU A 70 -17.21 -3.55 -14.79
CA LEU A 70 -17.67 -3.48 -13.41
C LEU A 70 -19.14 -3.05 -13.32
N ARG A 71 -19.57 -2.15 -14.22
CA ARG A 71 -20.97 -1.72 -14.34
C ARG A 71 -21.88 -2.85 -14.82
N ASP A 72 -21.45 -3.60 -15.82
CA ASP A 72 -22.23 -4.68 -16.42
C ASP A 72 -22.42 -5.86 -15.45
N TYR A 73 -21.45 -6.09 -14.56
CA TYR A 73 -21.43 -7.24 -13.65
C TYR A 73 -21.52 -6.87 -12.16
N LEU A 74 -22.22 -5.78 -11.80
CA LEU A 74 -22.44 -5.35 -10.40
C LEU A 74 -23.04 -6.45 -9.51
N ASN A 75 -24.02 -7.20 -10.02
CA ASN A 75 -24.64 -8.30 -9.28
C ASN A 75 -23.69 -9.45 -9.01
N TRP A 76 -22.71 -9.67 -9.90
CA TRP A 76 -21.68 -10.69 -9.71
C TRP A 76 -20.63 -10.23 -8.69
N LEU A 77 -20.24 -8.95 -8.72
CA LEU A 77 -19.38 -8.34 -7.70
C LEU A 77 -20.03 -8.36 -6.30
N GLY A 78 -21.35 -8.16 -6.22
CA GLY A 78 -22.09 -8.20 -4.96
C GLY A 78 -22.14 -9.58 -4.28
N LYS A 79 -21.94 -10.67 -5.04
CA LYS A 79 -21.96 -12.05 -4.51
C LYS A 79 -20.69 -12.44 -3.76
N ALA A 80 -19.60 -11.69 -3.89
CA ALA A 80 -18.38 -11.91 -3.13
C ALA A 80 -18.58 -11.50 -1.66
N ARG A 81 -19.14 -12.38 -0.83
CA ARG A 81 -19.33 -12.14 0.61
C ARG A 81 -18.38 -13.03 1.44
N ARG A 82 -17.59 -12.33 2.28
CA ARG A 82 -16.79 -12.81 3.42
C ARG A 82 -15.59 -13.70 3.02
N VAL A 83 -14.52 -13.64 3.81
CA VAL A 83 -13.24 -14.36 3.65
C VAL A 83 -12.29 -13.76 2.59
N ILE A 84 -11.17 -13.19 3.06
CA ILE A 84 -10.13 -12.40 2.33
C ILE A 84 -10.51 -10.93 2.10
N PHE A 85 -11.14 -10.30 3.10
CA PHE A 85 -11.16 -8.84 3.20
C PHE A 85 -9.83 -8.28 3.78
N SER A 86 -8.96 -9.16 4.31
CA SER A 86 -7.86 -8.83 5.23
C SER A 86 -6.45 -8.91 4.63
N ILE A 87 -6.19 -9.81 3.67
CA ILE A 87 -4.79 -10.09 3.24
C ILE A 87 -4.45 -9.47 1.87
N ILE A 88 -5.44 -8.92 1.17
CA ILE A 88 -5.19 -8.13 -0.04
C ILE A 88 -6.28 -7.06 -0.14
N PHE A 89 -6.10 -5.91 0.50
CA PHE A 89 -6.74 -4.66 0.07
C PHE A 89 -6.19 -4.33 -1.33
N PRO A 90 -6.75 -4.94 -2.38
CA PRO A 90 -7.56 -4.15 -3.30
C PRO A 90 -8.75 -4.93 -3.91
N TYR A 91 -9.55 -5.69 -3.16
CA TYR A 91 -10.68 -6.41 -3.76
C TYR A 91 -11.94 -6.44 -2.92
N LYS A 92 -12.81 -5.41 -3.06
CA LYS A 92 -14.29 -5.52 -2.98
C LYS A 92 -14.90 -4.13 -3.11
N TYR A 93 -15.82 -3.97 -4.07
CA TYR A 93 -16.24 -2.73 -4.74
C TYR A 93 -15.18 -2.28 -5.75
N GLY A 94 -15.55 -2.24 -7.02
CA GLY A 94 -14.69 -1.93 -8.17
C GLY A 94 -14.20 -0.49 -8.19
N SER A 95 -13.54 -0.04 -7.13
CA SER A 95 -12.94 1.28 -6.99
C SER A 95 -11.43 1.23 -6.72
N HIS A 96 -10.77 0.08 -6.82
CA HIS A 96 -9.31 0.06 -7.03
C HIS A 96 -8.97 -0.05 -8.52
N ILE A 97 -9.74 -0.83 -9.25
CA ILE A 97 -9.58 -0.99 -10.70
C ILE A 97 -10.01 0.28 -11.42
N CYS A 98 -11.10 0.92 -11.01
CA CYS A 98 -11.50 2.22 -11.54
C CYS A 98 -10.49 3.33 -11.23
N ASN A 99 -9.58 3.16 -10.26
CA ASN A 99 -8.67 4.22 -9.84
C ASN A 99 -7.19 4.01 -10.17
N LEU A 100 -6.77 2.77 -10.49
CA LEU A 100 -5.61 2.57 -11.34
C LEU A 100 -5.91 3.11 -12.75
N ASN A 101 -7.16 2.97 -13.19
CA ASN A 101 -7.78 3.57 -14.37
C ASN A 101 -7.79 5.11 -14.37
N ILE A 102 -7.77 5.77 -13.20
CA ILE A 102 -7.81 7.24 -13.04
C ILE A 102 -6.45 7.76 -12.55
N LEU A 103 -5.35 7.22 -13.05
CA LEU A 103 -4.08 7.92 -12.93
C LEU A 103 -4.15 9.18 -13.81
N GLY A 104 -4.47 10.33 -13.19
CA GLY A 104 -4.32 11.63 -13.83
C GLY A 104 -5.50 12.58 -13.93
N HIS A 105 -6.67 12.22 -13.41
CA HIS A 105 -7.77 13.18 -13.24
C HIS A 105 -7.99 13.52 -11.77
N GLU A 106 -7.16 14.40 -11.21
CA GLU A 106 -7.28 14.81 -9.80
C GLU A 106 -8.65 15.41 -9.44
N LYS A 107 -9.24 16.19 -10.36
CA LYS A 107 -10.51 16.89 -10.11
C LYS A 107 -11.73 15.99 -10.29
N GLU A 108 -11.66 15.02 -11.20
CA GLU A 108 -12.79 14.13 -11.50
C GLU A 108 -12.75 12.86 -10.64
N ALA A 109 -11.57 12.43 -10.17
CA ALA A 109 -11.39 11.35 -9.22
C ALA A 109 -12.23 11.56 -7.96
N LEU A 110 -12.13 12.73 -7.31
CA LEU A 110 -12.91 13.03 -6.10
C LEU A 110 -14.42 13.00 -6.38
N ARG A 111 -14.85 13.49 -7.55
CA ARG A 111 -16.28 13.48 -7.93
C ARG A 111 -16.81 12.07 -8.11
N LEU A 112 -16.08 11.21 -8.82
CA LEU A 112 -16.44 9.80 -9.05
C LEU A 112 -16.38 8.98 -7.76
N MET A 113 -15.42 9.30 -6.88
CA MET A 113 -15.19 8.61 -5.61
C MET A 113 -16.08 9.09 -4.47
N SER A 114 -16.71 10.26 -4.60
CA SER A 114 -17.64 10.79 -3.59
C SER A 114 -18.80 9.85 -3.25
N ALA A 115 -19.14 8.89 -4.12
CA ALA A 115 -20.13 7.86 -3.86
C ALA A 115 -19.64 6.76 -2.90
N TYR A 116 -18.33 6.59 -2.77
CA TYR A 116 -17.67 5.53 -2.00
C TYR A 116 -16.85 6.05 -0.81
N LEU A 117 -16.73 7.38 -0.66
CA LEU A 117 -16.07 8.02 0.48
C LEU A 117 -17.02 8.09 1.69
N PRO A 118 -16.47 8.08 2.92
CA PRO A 118 -17.26 8.35 4.11
C PRO A 118 -17.91 9.73 3.98
N LYS A 119 -19.24 9.79 4.13
CA LYS A 119 -19.99 11.07 4.16
C LYS A 119 -20.34 11.39 5.62
N GLU A 120 -20.16 12.65 6.01
CA GLU A 120 -20.42 13.16 7.36
C GLU A 120 -21.90 13.10 7.83
N VAL A 121 -22.81 12.42 7.11
CA VAL A 121 -24.24 12.51 7.40
C VAL A 121 -24.92 11.13 7.40
N ASN A 122 -25.18 10.62 8.61
CA ASN A 122 -26.28 9.72 9.03
C ASN A 122 -27.05 8.96 7.93
N GLY A 123 -26.35 8.16 7.15
CA GLY A 123 -26.90 7.41 6.02
C GLY A 123 -25.91 6.38 5.52
N SER A 124 -25.47 5.48 6.40
CA SER A 124 -24.56 4.37 6.10
C SER A 124 -25.21 3.36 5.14
N SER A 125 -25.19 3.69 3.84
CA SER A 125 -25.55 2.75 2.76
C SER A 125 -24.34 2.01 2.19
N GLY A 126 -23.12 2.34 2.63
CA GLY A 126 -21.87 1.66 2.27
C GLY A 126 -21.45 0.65 3.32
N SER A 127 -20.74 -0.41 2.92
CA SER A 127 -20.00 -1.24 3.88
C SER A 127 -18.81 -0.41 4.39
N VAL A 128 -18.49 -0.47 5.70
CA VAL A 128 -17.31 0.18 6.31
C VAL A 128 -16.01 -0.07 5.52
N TYR A 129 -15.97 -1.25 4.94
CA TYR A 129 -14.97 -1.77 4.04
C TYR A 129 -14.87 -1.06 2.68
N THR A 130 -16.00 -0.63 2.12
CA THR A 130 -16.06 0.22 0.93
C THR A 130 -15.44 1.58 1.19
N GLU A 131 -15.74 2.16 2.36
CA GLU A 131 -15.27 3.48 2.76
C GLU A 131 -13.74 3.48 2.96
N GLY A 132 -13.21 2.46 3.64
CA GLY A 132 -11.77 2.26 3.76
C GLY A 132 -11.08 2.04 2.42
N GLY A 133 -11.66 1.22 1.54
CA GLY A 133 -11.16 1.03 0.18
C GLY A 133 -11.20 2.31 -0.66
N GLY A 134 -12.22 3.15 -0.46
CA GLY A 134 -12.33 4.46 -1.10
C GLY A 134 -11.17 5.39 -0.74
N LEU A 135 -10.80 5.46 0.54
CA LEU A 135 -9.67 6.27 1.01
C LEU A 135 -8.32 5.74 0.50
N PHE A 136 -8.13 4.42 0.48
CA PHE A 136 -6.91 3.83 -0.07
C PHE A 136 -6.80 4.07 -1.59
N ALA A 137 -7.90 3.94 -2.34
CA ALA A 137 -7.95 4.23 -3.76
C ALA A 137 -7.60 5.70 -4.05
N LEU A 138 -8.07 6.62 -3.21
CA LEU A 138 -7.74 8.03 -3.32
C LEU A 138 -6.24 8.28 -3.11
N GLY A 139 -5.63 7.62 -2.13
CA GLY A 139 -4.17 7.65 -1.93
C GLY A 139 -3.38 7.10 -3.13
N LEU A 140 -3.87 6.04 -3.79
CA LEU A 140 -3.25 5.48 -5.01
C LEU A 140 -3.29 6.45 -6.19
N ILE A 141 -4.40 7.16 -6.40
CA ILE A 141 -4.53 8.18 -7.47
C ILE A 141 -3.55 9.32 -7.24
N HIS A 142 -3.42 9.74 -5.98
CA HIS A 142 -2.60 10.87 -5.57
C HIS A 142 -1.18 10.48 -5.13
N ALA A 143 -0.72 9.28 -5.45
CA ALA A 143 0.64 8.84 -5.14
C ALA A 143 1.66 9.82 -5.77
N ASN A 144 2.58 10.35 -4.97
CA ASN A 144 3.56 11.40 -5.31
C ASN A 144 3.01 12.80 -5.69
N HIS A 145 1.69 12.99 -5.78
CA HIS A 145 1.05 14.24 -6.24
C HIS A 145 0.12 14.86 -5.18
N GLY A 146 0.22 14.41 -3.92
CA GLY A 146 -0.79 14.63 -2.89
C GLY A 146 -0.90 16.01 -2.25
N ALA A 147 -0.24 17.07 -2.75
CA ALA A 147 -0.08 18.32 -1.99
C ALA A 147 -1.39 18.90 -1.39
N GLY A 148 -2.52 18.83 -2.10
CA GLY A 148 -3.83 19.24 -1.55
C GLY A 148 -4.69 18.10 -0.97
N MET A 149 -4.41 16.85 -1.33
CA MET A 149 -5.20 15.67 -0.91
C MET A 149 -4.71 15.12 0.43
N THR A 150 -3.43 15.31 0.76
CA THR A 150 -2.82 14.84 2.01
C THR A 150 -3.49 15.45 3.23
N GLU A 151 -3.91 16.72 3.18
CA GLU A 151 -4.64 17.36 4.27
C GLU A 151 -6.03 16.77 4.49
N TYR A 152 -6.76 16.48 3.41
CA TYR A 152 -8.05 15.80 3.49
C TYR A 152 -7.88 14.39 4.07
N LEU A 153 -6.91 13.61 3.57
CA LEU A 153 -6.63 12.26 4.09
C LEU A 153 -6.18 12.30 5.54
N LEU A 154 -5.44 13.34 5.96
CA LEU A 154 -5.05 13.53 7.35
C LEU A 154 -6.27 13.80 8.25
N ASN A 155 -7.22 14.63 7.81
CA ASN A 155 -8.46 14.87 8.55
C ASN A 155 -9.31 13.60 8.65
N GLN A 156 -9.48 12.87 7.53
CA GLN A 156 -10.18 11.59 7.53
C GLN A 156 -9.50 10.54 8.42
N CYS A 157 -8.17 10.54 8.49
CA CYS A 157 -7.40 9.65 9.35
C CYS A 157 -7.60 9.96 10.85
N LYS A 158 -7.84 11.23 11.21
CA LYS A 158 -8.18 11.66 12.58
C LYS A 158 -9.61 11.31 12.96
N GLU A 159 -10.53 11.41 12.00
CA GLU A 159 -11.97 11.15 12.20
C GLU A 159 -12.33 9.66 12.13
N ALA A 160 -11.47 8.82 11.56
CA ALA A 160 -11.73 7.40 11.34
C ALA A 160 -11.86 6.62 12.66
N THR A 161 -13.09 6.26 13.01
CA THR A 161 -13.39 5.45 14.20
C THR A 161 -13.32 3.96 13.94
N SER A 162 -13.62 3.49 12.73
CA SER A 162 -13.67 2.07 12.40
C SER A 162 -12.33 1.53 11.90
N GLU A 163 -12.02 0.28 12.26
CA GLU A 163 -10.78 -0.41 11.88
C GLU A 163 -10.47 -0.38 10.38
N PRO A 164 -11.41 -0.76 9.48
CA PRO A 164 -11.09 -0.86 8.07
C PRO A 164 -10.91 0.50 7.40
N VAL A 165 -11.56 1.54 7.94
CA VAL A 165 -11.40 2.91 7.47
C VAL A 165 -10.04 3.46 7.91
N ARG A 166 -9.62 3.21 9.16
CA ARG A 166 -8.28 3.58 9.63
C ARG A 166 -7.18 2.90 8.79
N HIS A 167 -7.33 1.61 8.48
CA HIS A 167 -6.40 0.88 7.63
C HIS A 167 -6.24 1.54 6.26
N GLY A 168 -7.35 1.75 5.55
CA GLY A 168 -7.35 2.38 4.23
C GLY A 168 -6.86 3.84 4.26
N ALA A 169 -7.19 4.59 5.32
CA ALA A 169 -6.74 5.96 5.52
C ALA A 169 -5.21 6.04 5.75
N CYS A 170 -4.65 5.18 6.61
CA CYS A 170 -3.20 5.18 6.90
C CYS A 170 -2.39 4.82 5.66
N LEU A 171 -2.82 3.80 4.91
CA LEU A 171 -2.12 3.39 3.69
C LEU A 171 -2.28 4.42 2.57
N GLY A 172 -3.49 4.97 2.39
CA GLY A 172 -3.74 6.03 1.42
C GLY A 172 -2.96 7.31 1.71
N LEU A 173 -2.90 7.71 2.99
CA LEU A 173 -2.11 8.85 3.47
C LEU A 173 -0.61 8.61 3.26
N GLY A 174 -0.12 7.39 3.56
CA GLY A 174 1.28 7.01 3.33
C GLY A 174 1.70 7.08 1.86
N LEU A 175 0.83 6.67 0.93
CA LEU A 175 1.06 6.77 -0.51
C LEU A 175 1.02 8.22 -1.01
N ALA A 176 0.07 9.03 -0.53
CA ALA A 176 -0.04 10.43 -0.91
C ALA A 176 1.14 11.27 -0.41
N ALA A 177 1.69 10.93 0.76
CA ALA A 177 2.82 11.60 1.40
C ALA A 177 4.16 10.85 1.20
N MET A 178 4.26 9.95 0.24
CA MET A 178 5.45 9.14 0.00
C MET A 178 6.70 9.99 -0.23
N GLY A 179 7.77 9.74 0.53
CA GLY A 179 9.06 10.43 0.40
C GLY A 179 9.04 11.92 0.76
N THR A 180 7.97 12.43 1.37
CA THR A 180 7.89 13.85 1.77
C THR A 180 8.61 14.15 3.07
N GLY A 181 8.90 13.15 3.92
CA GLY A 181 9.54 13.34 5.22
C GLY A 181 8.72 14.18 6.20
N ARG A 182 7.40 14.23 6.02
CA ARG A 182 6.48 15.03 6.83
C ARG A 182 6.27 14.39 8.22
N GLU A 183 6.79 15.05 9.26
CA GLU A 183 6.67 14.60 10.65
C GLU A 183 5.23 14.62 11.16
N ASP A 184 4.39 15.55 10.71
CA ASP A 184 2.99 15.65 11.12
C ASP A 184 2.15 14.44 10.68
N VAL A 185 2.41 13.92 9.49
CA VAL A 185 1.80 12.68 8.99
C VAL A 185 2.36 11.47 9.74
N TYR A 186 3.67 11.44 9.98
CA TYR A 186 4.33 10.37 10.71
C TYR A 186 3.76 10.21 12.13
N GLU A 187 3.68 11.32 12.89
CA GLU A 187 3.15 11.30 14.26
C GLU A 187 1.66 10.93 14.30
N GLN A 188 0.86 11.31 13.29
CA GLN A 188 -0.54 10.86 13.20
C GLN A 188 -0.65 9.35 12.98
N ILE A 189 0.14 8.78 12.06
CA ILE A 189 0.13 7.33 11.80
C ILE A 189 0.68 6.59 13.02
N LYS A 190 1.71 7.12 13.68
CA LYS A 190 2.28 6.60 14.92
C LYS A 190 1.26 6.60 16.07
N SER A 191 0.49 7.67 16.24
CA SER A 191 -0.61 7.74 17.20
C SER A 191 -1.66 6.66 16.93
N ASN A 192 -2.01 6.42 15.67
CA ASN A 192 -2.95 5.36 15.30
C ASN A 192 -2.38 3.95 15.50
N LEU A 193 -1.05 3.79 15.44
CA LEU A 193 -0.37 2.52 15.70
C LEU A 193 -0.34 2.19 17.20
N TYR A 194 -0.09 3.18 18.07
CA TYR A 194 -0.04 3.00 19.53
C TYR A 194 -1.40 2.97 20.22
N GLN A 195 -2.47 3.27 19.50
CA GLN A 195 -3.82 2.99 19.99
C GLN A 195 -4.04 1.46 19.92
N ASP A 196 -3.40 0.71 20.83
CA ASP A 196 -3.69 -0.69 21.09
C ASP A 196 -5.17 -0.78 21.48
N ASP A 197 -5.95 -1.59 20.76
CA ASP A 197 -7.38 -1.71 21.03
C ASP A 197 -7.61 -2.34 22.42
N ALA A 198 -7.87 -1.49 23.40
CA ALA A 198 -8.68 -1.81 24.57
C ALA A 198 -10.17 -2.01 24.19
N VAL A 199 -10.46 -2.80 23.15
CA VAL A 199 -11.81 -3.33 22.85
C VAL A 199 -11.78 -4.84 23.09
N SER A 200 -11.32 -5.21 24.27
CA SER A 200 -11.66 -6.46 24.94
C SER A 200 -12.87 -6.19 25.84
N GLY A 201 -14.06 -6.11 25.24
CA GLY A 201 -15.31 -5.91 25.98
C GLY A 201 -16.48 -5.62 25.05
N GLU A 202 -17.42 -6.56 24.97
CA GLU A 202 -18.81 -6.38 24.48
C GLU A 202 -19.15 -6.50 22.98
N THR A 203 -18.30 -7.10 22.13
CA THR A 203 -18.84 -7.78 20.93
C THR A 203 -18.22 -9.15 20.75
N MET A 204 -18.68 -10.10 21.58
CA MET A 204 -18.59 -11.53 21.28
C MET A 204 -19.49 -11.83 20.07
N CYS A 205 -19.00 -11.54 18.88
CA CYS A 205 -19.56 -12.07 17.64
C CYS A 205 -18.62 -13.20 17.20
N LEU A 206 -19.15 -14.41 17.28
CA LEU A 206 -18.56 -15.68 16.85
C LEU A 206 -18.07 -15.57 15.39
N ASP A 207 -16.78 -15.28 15.20
CA ASP A 207 -15.93 -15.43 14.00
C ASP A 207 -14.63 -14.63 14.27
N SER A 208 -13.86 -15.04 15.29
CA SER A 208 -12.94 -14.17 16.04
C SER A 208 -11.45 -14.23 15.66
N GLU A 209 -11.07 -14.74 14.48
CA GLU A 209 -9.64 -14.76 14.06
C GLU A 209 -9.28 -13.80 12.92
N VAL A 210 -10.26 -13.26 12.19
CA VAL A 210 -9.99 -12.51 10.94
C VAL A 210 -10.28 -11.02 11.05
N THR A 211 -10.98 -10.56 12.09
CA THR A 211 -11.62 -9.22 12.10
C THR A 211 -10.98 -8.18 13.03
N GLN A 212 -9.97 -8.55 13.82
CA GLN A 212 -9.25 -7.65 14.75
C GLN A 212 -7.78 -7.43 14.38
N LEU A 213 -7.37 -7.82 13.17
CA LEU A 213 -5.96 -8.15 12.89
C LEU A 213 -5.29 -7.26 11.83
N ASP A 214 -5.93 -6.24 11.25
CA ASP A 214 -5.44 -5.62 10.00
C ASP A 214 -4.97 -4.15 10.12
N LYS A 215 -5.27 -3.43 11.21
CA LYS A 215 -4.92 -1.98 11.36
C LYS A 215 -3.43 -1.65 11.16
N SER A 216 -2.59 -2.56 11.59
CA SER A 216 -1.21 -2.26 11.93
C SER A 216 -0.23 -2.47 10.79
N GLU A 217 -0.52 -3.41 9.88
CA GLU A 217 0.27 -3.63 8.67
C GLU A 217 0.31 -2.36 7.83
N SER A 218 -0.85 -1.74 7.62
CA SER A 218 -0.99 -0.48 6.88
C SER A 218 -0.29 0.69 7.55
N ALA A 219 -0.26 0.74 8.87
CA ALA A 219 0.38 1.81 9.61
C ALA A 219 1.91 1.69 9.52
N GLY A 220 2.47 0.50 9.70
CA GLY A 220 3.91 0.25 9.54
C GLY A 220 4.41 0.54 8.11
N ILE A 221 3.65 0.09 7.10
CA ILE A 221 3.96 0.39 5.69
C ILE A 221 3.80 1.90 5.41
N GLY A 222 2.72 2.52 5.90
CA GLY A 222 2.47 3.95 5.72
C GLY A 222 3.57 4.82 6.31
N MET A 223 4.05 4.51 7.52
CA MET A 223 5.19 5.18 8.15
C MET A 223 6.46 5.04 7.31
N GLY A 224 6.74 3.83 6.79
CA GLY A 224 7.88 3.59 5.92
C GLY A 224 7.82 4.33 4.58
N LEU A 225 6.63 4.45 3.99
CA LEU A 225 6.40 5.19 2.75
C LEU A 225 6.63 6.70 2.94
N VAL A 226 6.16 7.29 4.04
CA VAL A 226 6.37 8.72 4.34
C VAL A 226 7.85 9.03 4.54
N MET A 227 8.57 8.12 5.22
CA MET A 227 9.99 8.27 5.58
C MET A 227 10.95 7.60 4.59
N LEU A 228 10.47 7.26 3.39
CA LEU A 228 11.24 6.59 2.34
C LEU A 228 12.56 7.32 2.06
N GLY A 229 13.69 6.63 2.19
CA GLY A 229 15.03 7.14 1.89
C GLY A 229 15.59 8.20 2.86
N THR A 230 14.82 8.61 3.88
CA THR A 230 15.29 9.60 4.87
C THR A 230 16.44 9.07 5.72
N GLY A 231 16.47 7.76 6.00
CA GLY A 231 17.50 7.12 6.84
C GLY A 231 17.48 7.62 8.29
N SER A 232 16.34 8.11 8.79
CA SER A 232 16.25 8.64 10.15
C SER A 232 16.40 7.53 11.19
N SER A 233 17.47 7.58 11.99
CA SER A 233 17.70 6.63 13.08
C SER A 233 16.56 6.61 14.10
N ARG A 234 15.94 7.78 14.37
CA ARG A 234 14.79 7.88 15.29
C ARG A 234 13.61 7.03 14.83
N THR A 235 13.28 7.08 13.54
CA THR A 235 12.19 6.29 12.97
C THR A 235 12.48 4.80 13.04
N ILE A 236 13.73 4.41 12.80
CA ILE A 236 14.16 3.00 12.86
C ILE A 236 14.11 2.49 14.30
N GLU A 237 14.57 3.27 15.28
CA GLU A 237 14.50 2.93 16.70
C GLU A 237 13.06 2.82 17.20
N ASP A 238 12.19 3.77 16.83
CA ASP A 238 10.76 3.73 17.16
C ASP A 238 10.10 2.45 16.62
N LEU A 239 10.33 2.13 15.34
CA LEU A 239 9.74 0.99 14.66
C LEU A 239 10.30 -0.34 15.18
N TYR A 240 11.61 -0.43 15.34
CA TYR A 240 12.28 -1.62 15.84
C TYR A 240 11.97 -1.89 17.32
N GLY A 241 11.87 -0.84 18.14
CA GLY A 241 11.42 -0.95 19.53
C GLY A 241 10.01 -1.51 19.63
N TYR A 242 9.07 -0.93 18.86
CA TYR A 242 7.69 -1.40 18.86
C TYR A 242 7.55 -2.83 18.32
N ALA A 243 8.32 -3.21 17.29
CA ALA A 243 8.31 -4.57 16.76
C ALA A 243 8.70 -5.65 17.79
N LYS A 244 9.54 -5.32 18.78
CA LYS A 244 9.94 -6.24 19.86
C LYS A 244 8.92 -6.34 20.99
N GLU A 245 8.13 -5.30 21.20
CA GLU A 245 7.11 -5.24 22.24
C GLU A 245 5.81 -5.94 21.80
N THR A 246 5.49 -5.88 20.51
CA THR A 246 4.27 -6.48 19.97
C THR A 246 4.41 -7.97 19.69
N ALA A 247 3.42 -8.77 20.07
CA ALA A 247 3.33 -10.19 19.72
C ALA A 247 2.56 -10.47 18.41
N HIS A 248 2.00 -9.44 17.79
CA HIS A 248 1.15 -9.59 16.62
C HIS A 248 1.99 -9.64 15.34
N GLU A 249 2.12 -10.83 14.75
CA GLU A 249 2.92 -11.07 13.54
C GLU A 249 2.62 -10.10 12.39
N LYS A 250 1.35 -9.73 12.22
CA LYS A 250 0.92 -8.79 11.17
C LYS A 250 1.52 -7.40 11.38
N ILE A 251 1.50 -6.87 12.60
CA ILE A 251 2.15 -5.59 12.93
C ILE A 251 3.63 -5.65 12.56
N ILE A 252 4.32 -6.69 13.05
CA ILE A 252 5.75 -6.89 12.82
C ILE A 252 6.02 -6.97 11.32
N ARG A 253 5.12 -7.59 10.54
CA ARG A 253 5.28 -7.69 9.09
C ARG A 253 5.20 -6.33 8.38
N GLY A 254 4.23 -5.49 8.75
CA GLY A 254 4.13 -4.12 8.22
C GLY A 254 5.33 -3.26 8.58
N ILE A 255 5.81 -3.38 9.82
CA ILE A 255 6.99 -2.67 10.31
C ILE A 255 8.26 -3.14 9.59
N ALA A 256 8.40 -4.45 9.36
CA ALA A 256 9.54 -5.01 8.63
C ALA A 256 9.69 -4.38 7.23
N ILE A 257 8.58 -4.26 6.49
CA ILE A 257 8.57 -3.55 5.21
C ILE A 257 8.86 -2.06 5.42
N GLY A 258 8.28 -1.46 6.46
CA GLY A 258 8.49 -0.06 6.81
C GLY A 258 9.98 0.29 7.01
N ILE A 259 10.70 -0.52 7.79
CA ILE A 259 12.14 -0.39 8.04
C ILE A 259 12.94 -0.52 6.74
N ALA A 260 12.60 -1.52 5.90
CA ALA A 260 13.26 -1.71 4.62
C ALA A 260 13.08 -0.51 3.68
N LEU A 261 11.91 0.13 3.68
CA LEU A 261 11.63 1.34 2.88
C LEU A 261 12.43 2.55 3.36
N VAL A 262 12.55 2.78 4.66
CA VAL A 262 13.32 3.91 5.21
C VAL A 262 14.80 3.86 4.78
N MET A 263 15.35 2.65 4.64
CA MET A 263 16.75 2.41 4.25
C MET A 263 17.01 2.36 2.74
N TYR A 264 16.05 2.78 1.91
CA TYR A 264 16.20 2.77 0.46
C TYR A 264 17.43 3.57 -0.01
N GLY A 265 18.33 2.91 -0.75
CA GLY A 265 19.52 3.53 -1.36
C GLY A 265 20.67 3.87 -0.42
N ARG A 266 20.62 3.46 0.85
CA ARG A 266 21.60 3.81 1.89
C ARG A 266 22.87 2.93 1.93
N GLN A 267 22.94 1.88 1.11
CA GLN A 267 24.09 0.97 0.98
C GLN A 267 24.73 0.59 2.35
N GLU A 268 25.98 0.99 2.58
CA GLU A 268 26.79 0.61 3.74
C GLU A 268 26.28 1.20 5.05
N GLU A 269 25.55 2.31 5.03
CA GLU A 269 24.92 2.88 6.24
C GLU A 269 23.90 1.92 6.85
N ALA A 270 23.31 1.02 6.03
CA ALA A 270 22.34 0.04 6.49
C ALA A 270 22.95 -1.24 7.07
N ASP A 271 24.26 -1.48 6.89
CA ASP A 271 24.88 -2.76 7.27
C ASP A 271 24.76 -3.07 8.77
N GLN A 272 24.86 -2.05 9.63
CA GLN A 272 24.73 -2.22 11.09
C GLN A 272 23.31 -2.67 11.49
N LEU A 273 22.29 -2.09 10.86
CA LEU A 273 20.90 -2.46 11.09
C LEU A 273 20.62 -3.88 10.57
N ILE A 274 21.12 -4.19 9.37
CA ILE A 274 20.95 -5.51 8.75
C ILE A 274 21.58 -6.60 9.62
N ASP A 275 22.78 -6.37 10.16
CA ASP A 275 23.45 -7.32 11.05
C ASP A 275 22.68 -7.55 12.34
N SER A 276 22.01 -6.51 12.85
CA SER A 276 21.14 -6.60 14.03
C SER A 276 19.88 -7.41 13.73
N LEU A 277 19.23 -7.15 12.59
CA LEU A 277 18.00 -7.85 12.16
C LEU A 277 18.25 -9.32 11.80
N THR A 278 19.37 -9.63 11.16
CA THR A 278 19.69 -11.02 10.72
C THR A 278 19.99 -11.94 11.90
N LYS A 279 20.46 -11.39 13.02
CA LYS A 279 20.79 -12.16 14.24
C LYS A 279 19.60 -12.35 15.18
N ASP A 280 18.45 -11.75 14.87
CA ASP A 280 17.29 -11.83 15.75
C ASP A 280 16.65 -13.23 15.71
N ASN A 281 16.04 -13.62 16.83
CA ASN A 281 15.38 -14.92 16.97
C ASN A 281 14.09 -14.98 16.15
N ASP A 282 13.42 -13.85 15.97
CA ASP A 282 12.15 -13.78 15.26
C ASP A 282 12.35 -13.91 13.74
N PRO A 283 11.70 -14.90 13.08
CA PRO A 283 11.82 -15.07 11.62
C PRO A 283 11.38 -13.86 10.82
N ILE A 284 10.38 -13.09 11.31
CA ILE A 284 9.86 -11.89 10.63
C ILE A 284 10.88 -10.75 10.67
N LEU A 285 11.67 -10.63 11.74
CA LEU A 285 12.74 -9.63 11.82
C LEU A 285 13.95 -10.03 10.97
N ARG A 286 14.31 -11.32 10.92
CA ARG A 286 15.32 -11.81 9.96
C ARG A 286 14.90 -11.57 8.51
N TRP A 287 13.63 -11.82 8.23
CA TRP A 287 13.01 -11.49 6.95
C TRP A 287 13.13 -9.99 6.63
N SER A 288 12.83 -9.11 7.58
CA SER A 288 13.03 -7.65 7.46
C SER A 288 14.48 -7.31 7.08
N GLY A 289 15.46 -8.02 7.64
CA GLY A 289 16.87 -7.88 7.27
C GLY A 289 17.12 -8.16 5.78
N MET A 290 16.52 -9.22 5.23
CA MET A 290 16.66 -9.56 3.81
C MET A 290 15.97 -8.56 2.89
N ALA A 291 14.82 -8.01 3.30
CA ALA A 291 14.13 -6.94 2.58
C ALA A 291 14.93 -5.62 2.64
N THR A 292 15.54 -5.32 3.77
CA THR A 292 16.39 -4.13 3.97
C THR A 292 17.64 -4.20 3.10
N ILE A 293 18.29 -5.37 2.99
CA ILE A 293 19.40 -5.58 2.05
C ILE A 293 18.94 -5.29 0.62
N ALA A 294 17.77 -5.79 0.22
CA ALA A 294 17.23 -5.56 -1.12
C ALA A 294 17.12 -4.06 -1.42
N MET A 295 16.44 -3.32 -0.53
CA MET A 295 16.14 -1.90 -0.71
C MET A 295 17.39 -0.99 -0.59
N ALA A 296 18.34 -1.35 0.28
CA ALA A 296 19.58 -0.60 0.44
C ALA A 296 20.53 -0.77 -0.75
N TYR A 297 20.57 -1.96 -1.36
CA TYR A 297 21.49 -2.32 -2.45
C TYR A 297 20.84 -2.42 -3.84
N CYS A 298 19.63 -1.88 -4.01
CA CYS A 298 18.90 -1.83 -5.28
C CYS A 298 19.79 -1.37 -6.45
N GLY A 299 19.99 -2.24 -7.45
CA GLY A 299 20.71 -1.92 -8.69
C GLY A 299 22.20 -1.58 -8.53
N THR A 300 22.82 -1.96 -7.40
CA THR A 300 24.24 -1.74 -7.13
C THR A 300 25.13 -2.91 -7.57
N GLY A 301 24.59 -4.14 -7.61
CA GLY A 301 25.36 -5.33 -7.97
C GLY A 301 26.52 -5.67 -7.03
N LYS A 302 26.51 -5.20 -5.76
CA LYS A 302 27.60 -5.50 -4.82
C LYS A 302 27.63 -6.99 -4.43
N ASN A 303 28.76 -7.65 -4.68
CA ASN A 303 28.95 -9.08 -4.37
C ASN A 303 28.73 -9.43 -2.90
N ARG A 304 29.14 -8.56 -1.96
CA ARG A 304 28.95 -8.79 -0.52
C ARG A 304 27.47 -8.93 -0.13
N ALA A 305 26.58 -8.13 -0.73
CA ALA A 305 25.14 -8.23 -0.47
C ALA A 305 24.56 -9.53 -1.04
N VAL A 306 25.01 -9.93 -2.25
CA VAL A 306 24.59 -11.18 -2.90
C VAL A 306 25.04 -12.41 -2.10
N GLU A 307 26.28 -12.43 -1.63
CA GLU A 307 26.82 -13.53 -0.82
C GLU A 307 26.02 -13.71 0.48
N ARG A 308 25.70 -12.61 1.17
CA ARG A 308 24.88 -12.62 2.39
C ARG A 308 23.48 -13.19 2.14
N LEU A 309 22.83 -12.77 1.05
CA LEU A 309 21.50 -13.27 0.69
C LEU A 309 21.53 -14.75 0.30
N LEU A 310 22.53 -15.19 -0.47
CA LEU A 310 22.67 -16.59 -0.85
C LEU A 310 22.94 -17.48 0.37
N HIS A 311 23.75 -17.00 1.32
CA HIS A 311 23.96 -17.71 2.57
C HIS A 311 22.64 -17.85 3.33
N ALA A 312 21.91 -16.75 3.54
CA ALA A 312 20.62 -16.77 4.23
C ALA A 312 19.57 -17.66 3.54
N ALA A 313 19.57 -17.74 2.20
CA ALA A 313 18.67 -18.60 1.43
C ALA A 313 18.87 -20.11 1.67
N VAL A 314 20.07 -20.51 2.08
CA VAL A 314 20.42 -21.92 2.34
C VAL A 314 20.47 -22.23 3.83
N SER A 315 20.95 -21.29 4.66
CA SER A 315 21.22 -21.53 6.08
C SER A 315 20.00 -21.34 7.00
N ASP A 316 19.03 -20.51 6.63
CA ASP A 316 17.88 -20.23 7.50
C ASP A 316 16.88 -21.40 7.51
N THR A 317 16.24 -21.60 8.67
CA THR A 317 15.23 -22.64 8.86
C THR A 317 13.85 -22.23 8.37
N SER A 318 13.57 -20.93 8.26
CA SER A 318 12.28 -20.40 7.82
C SER A 318 12.19 -20.26 6.30
N ASP A 319 11.19 -20.90 5.69
CA ASP A 319 10.94 -20.78 4.25
C ASP A 319 10.56 -19.36 3.82
N ASP A 320 9.96 -18.55 4.70
CA ASP A 320 9.61 -17.16 4.37
C ASP A 320 10.87 -16.30 4.19
N VAL A 321 11.86 -16.47 5.07
CA VAL A 321 13.16 -15.80 4.96
C VAL A 321 13.88 -16.24 3.69
N ARG A 322 13.86 -17.54 3.38
CA ARG A 322 14.50 -18.10 2.18
C ARG A 322 13.86 -17.57 0.89
N ARG A 323 12.53 -17.52 0.81
CA ARG A 323 11.79 -16.97 -0.34
C ARG A 323 12.15 -15.51 -0.57
N TRP A 324 12.20 -14.72 0.49
CA TRP A 324 12.57 -13.33 0.38
C TRP A 324 14.04 -13.13 0.03
N ALA A 325 14.96 -13.93 0.59
CA ALA A 325 16.36 -13.85 0.22
C ALA A 325 16.59 -14.04 -1.29
N VAL A 326 15.89 -15.00 -1.91
CA VAL A 326 15.93 -15.22 -3.36
C VAL A 326 15.24 -14.09 -4.12
N THR A 327 14.13 -13.56 -3.61
CA THR A 327 13.42 -12.43 -4.23
C THR A 327 14.27 -11.15 -4.21
N SER A 328 15.00 -10.90 -3.12
CA SER A 328 15.94 -9.79 -2.93
C SER A 328 17.08 -9.79 -3.93
N LEU A 329 17.51 -10.97 -4.43
CA LEU A 329 18.51 -11.04 -5.51
C LEU A 329 18.03 -10.33 -6.78
N GLY A 330 16.74 -10.44 -7.11
CA GLY A 330 16.14 -9.73 -8.25
C GLY A 330 16.26 -8.21 -8.12
N PHE A 331 16.05 -7.67 -6.92
CA PHE A 331 16.17 -6.24 -6.65
C PHE A 331 17.62 -5.72 -6.70
N ILE A 332 18.61 -6.56 -6.41
CA ILE A 332 20.03 -6.14 -6.48
C ILE A 332 20.55 -6.23 -7.91
N LEU A 333 20.08 -7.23 -8.67
CA LEU A 333 20.62 -7.62 -9.98
C LEU A 333 19.76 -7.18 -11.18
N PHE A 334 18.75 -6.33 -11.03
CA PHE A 334 17.86 -5.95 -12.15
C PHE A 334 18.53 -5.11 -13.26
N LYS A 335 19.82 -4.80 -13.16
CA LYS A 335 20.55 -3.97 -14.13
C LYS A 335 21.08 -4.73 -15.32
#